data_AF-A0A928AZ47-F1
#
_entry.id   AF-A0A928AZ47-F1
#
_cell.length_a   1.000
_cell.length_b   1.000
_cell.length_c   1.000
_cell.angle_alpha   90.00
_cell.angle_beta   90.00
_cell.angle_gamma   90.00
#
_symmetry.space_group_name_H-M   'P 1'
#
loop_
_entity.id
_entity.type
_entity.pdbx_description
1 polymer ?
#
loop_
_entity_poly.entity_id
_entity_poly.type
_entity_poly.pdbx_seq_one_letter_code
_entity_poly.pdbx_strand_id
1 'polypeptide(L)'
;MAESLFYALRSGKPNKFLDFTRNFLSMLIPDAYHRTRREKILKRARLRDDYDYMLDRVNYYCKIDEPWSISPENRTETGPTYLKFRGAIGDYRRRMFRTAYFFDQRDVTRYFPRHLRWNYCPGDVYFTPDEPTVVKSRLLSGDNKNSVLLKLDKLRHFMFVHDCKTFAQKRDCAIFRGKIRYSRQRTTFLERCFSHPMFDCGVVGSNEGYPEEWMSAKKSIAQHLDYKFIMAIEGNDVASNLKWVMSSNSLAVMPRPTCETWFMEGRLIPDFHYVEVRDDFSDAAEKLQYYIDHPDRAEAIIANAHRYVEQFFDKEREQMIQLMVFERYLKSSGQMW
;
A
#
# COMPACT_ATOMS: atom_id res chain seq x y z
N MET A 1 14.34 -23.62 -13.63
CA MET A 1 14.32 -22.34 -14.38
C MET A 1 13.01 -22.10 -15.13
N ALA A 2 12.45 -23.09 -15.84
CA ALA A 2 11.19 -22.94 -16.59
C ALA A 2 9.99 -22.52 -15.72
N GLU A 3 9.75 -23.18 -14.57
CA GLU A 3 8.63 -22.83 -13.68
C GLU A 3 8.69 -21.40 -13.14
N SER A 4 9.89 -20.88 -12.88
CA SER A 4 10.09 -19.49 -12.43
C SER A 4 9.70 -18.48 -13.51
N LEU A 5 10.01 -18.78 -14.77
CA LEU A 5 9.67 -17.95 -15.92
C LEU A 5 8.17 -18.00 -16.23
N PHE A 6 7.57 -19.19 -16.22
CA PHE A 6 6.13 -19.37 -16.38
C PHE A 6 5.33 -18.67 -15.28
N TYR A 7 5.77 -18.78 -14.02
CA TYR A 7 5.17 -18.03 -12.92
C TYR A 7 5.32 -16.53 -13.11
N ALA A 8 6.50 -16.02 -13.52
CA ALA A 8 6.70 -14.59 -13.74
C ALA A 8 5.71 -14.02 -14.79
N LEU A 9 5.42 -14.76 -15.86
CA LEU A 9 4.50 -14.36 -16.92
C LEU A 9 3.02 -14.51 -16.54
N ARG A 10 2.66 -15.53 -15.74
CA ARG A 10 1.27 -15.86 -15.37
C ARG A 10 0.89 -15.51 -13.93
N SER A 11 1.76 -14.84 -13.18
CA SER A 11 1.52 -14.51 -11.77
C SER A 11 0.31 -13.60 -11.55
N GLY A 12 -0.14 -12.89 -12.59
CA GLY A 12 -1.14 -11.83 -12.51
C GLY A 12 -0.57 -10.50 -11.99
N LYS A 13 0.72 -10.44 -11.65
CA LYS A 13 1.38 -9.21 -11.20
C LYS A 13 1.78 -8.32 -12.39
N PRO A 14 1.82 -6.99 -12.21
CA PRO A 14 2.31 -6.07 -13.23
C PRO A 14 3.71 -6.43 -13.70
N ASN A 15 3.96 -6.29 -15.00
CA ASN A 15 5.29 -6.52 -15.58
C ASN A 15 6.23 -5.37 -15.21
N LYS A 16 7.15 -5.64 -14.29
CA LYS A 16 8.14 -4.66 -13.81
C LYS A 16 9.02 -4.07 -14.91
N PHE A 17 9.37 -4.87 -15.93
CA PHE A 17 10.20 -4.40 -17.03
C PHE A 17 9.47 -3.34 -17.85
N LEU A 18 8.22 -3.62 -18.25
CA LEU A 18 7.40 -2.66 -19.00
C LEU A 18 7.13 -1.38 -18.20
N ASP A 19 6.84 -1.52 -16.91
CA ASP A 19 6.62 -0.37 -16.03
C ASP A 19 7.88 0.52 -15.92
N PHE A 20 9.05 -0.08 -15.68
CA PHE A 20 10.28 0.70 -15.61
C PHE A 20 10.66 1.31 -16.96
N THR A 21 10.49 0.61 -18.07
CA THR A 21 10.73 1.20 -19.42
C THR A 21 9.84 2.42 -19.63
N ARG A 22 8.55 2.34 -19.32
CA ARG A 22 7.63 3.49 -19.39
C ARG A 22 8.10 4.65 -18.49
N ASN A 23 8.52 4.35 -17.26
CA ASN A 23 8.99 5.35 -16.32
C ASN A 23 10.29 6.03 -16.80
N PHE A 24 11.22 5.28 -17.40
CA PHE A 24 12.43 5.85 -18.02
C PHE A 24 12.09 6.73 -19.22
N LEU A 25 11.17 6.31 -20.11
CA LEU A 25 10.71 7.16 -21.21
C LEU A 25 10.08 8.46 -20.71
N SER A 26 9.37 8.43 -19.57
CA SER A 26 8.80 9.63 -18.95
C SER A 26 9.85 10.64 -18.44
N MET A 27 11.13 10.25 -18.35
CA MET A 27 12.22 11.16 -18.00
C MET A 27 12.66 12.04 -19.17
N LEU A 28 12.27 11.70 -20.40
CA LEU A 28 12.54 12.53 -21.58
C LEU A 28 11.76 13.84 -21.55
N ILE A 29 10.67 13.90 -20.80
CA ILE A 29 9.89 15.13 -20.59
C ILE A 29 10.61 15.99 -19.53
N PRO A 30 11.06 17.22 -19.87
CA PRO A 30 11.76 18.09 -18.94
C PRO A 30 10.89 18.46 -17.73
N ASP A 31 11.48 18.53 -16.53
CA ASP A 31 10.74 18.90 -15.32
C ASP A 31 10.09 20.30 -15.42
N ALA A 32 10.67 21.21 -16.22
CA ALA A 32 10.11 22.54 -16.48
C ALA A 32 8.67 22.46 -17.03
N TYR A 33 8.39 21.47 -17.88
CA TYR A 33 7.05 21.23 -18.43
C TYR A 33 6.02 20.90 -17.33
N HIS A 34 6.43 20.15 -16.31
CA HIS A 34 5.55 19.80 -15.20
C HIS A 34 5.33 21.00 -14.28
N ARG A 35 6.39 21.78 -13.99
CA ARG A 35 6.29 22.98 -13.14
C ARG A 35 5.35 24.03 -13.72
N THR A 36 5.42 24.32 -15.02
CA THR A 36 4.51 25.29 -15.67
C THR A 36 3.05 24.84 -15.64
N ARG A 37 2.79 23.53 -15.59
CA ARG A 37 1.44 22.96 -15.53
C ARG A 37 0.88 22.83 -14.11
N ARG A 38 1.72 22.90 -13.06
CA ARG A 38 1.30 22.68 -11.67
C ARG A 38 0.12 23.57 -11.28
N GLU A 39 0.27 24.88 -11.49
CA GLU A 39 -0.78 25.86 -11.14
C GLU A 39 -2.10 25.59 -11.85
N LYS A 40 -2.04 25.17 -13.13
CA LYS A 40 -3.24 24.80 -13.89
C LYS A 40 -3.92 23.55 -13.31
N ILE A 41 -3.14 22.55 -12.90
CA ILE A 41 -3.68 21.32 -12.28
C ILE A 41 -4.34 21.65 -10.94
N LEU A 42 -3.69 22.45 -10.09
CA LEU A 42 -4.23 22.83 -8.78
C LEU A 42 -5.46 23.74 -8.90
N LYS A 43 -5.47 24.67 -9.86
CA LYS A 43 -6.68 25.45 -10.19
C LYS A 43 -7.82 24.55 -10.66
N ARG A 44 -7.53 23.56 -11.52
CA ARG A 44 -8.54 22.59 -11.97
C ARG A 44 -9.07 21.75 -10.82
N ALA A 45 -8.21 21.34 -9.88
CA ALA A 45 -8.64 20.59 -8.70
C ALA A 45 -9.72 21.33 -7.90
N ARG A 46 -9.54 22.65 -7.67
CA ARG A 46 -10.50 23.51 -6.98
C ARG A 46 -11.85 23.67 -7.68
N LEU A 47 -11.93 23.33 -8.96
CA LEU A 47 -13.15 23.44 -9.77
C LEU A 47 -13.88 22.10 -9.92
N ARG A 48 -13.39 21.02 -9.32
CA ARG A 48 -14.06 19.72 -9.38
C ARG A 48 -15.18 19.66 -8.35
N ASP A 49 -16.27 18.99 -8.71
CA ASP A 49 -17.42 18.78 -7.82
C ASP A 49 -17.07 17.99 -6.55
N ASP A 50 -16.00 17.19 -6.59
CA ASP A 50 -15.51 16.36 -5.49
C ASP A 50 -14.33 16.99 -4.71
N TYR A 51 -14.14 18.32 -4.83
CA TYR A 51 -12.99 18.99 -4.21
C TYR A 51 -12.95 18.86 -2.68
N ASP A 52 -14.09 18.94 -2.00
CA ASP A 52 -14.15 18.79 -0.54
C ASP A 52 -13.69 17.40 -0.09
N TYR A 53 -14.09 16.36 -0.84
CA TYR A 53 -13.61 15.00 -0.62
C TYR A 53 -12.09 14.88 -0.88
N MET A 54 -11.57 15.57 -1.90
CA MET A 54 -10.12 15.63 -2.13
C MET A 54 -9.39 16.29 -0.97
N LEU A 55 -9.93 17.39 -0.41
CA LEU A 55 -9.37 18.08 0.74
C LEU A 55 -9.38 17.22 2.00
N ASP A 56 -10.47 16.49 2.25
CA ASP A 56 -10.54 15.51 3.35
C ASP A 56 -9.40 14.48 3.24
N ARG A 57 -9.13 13.95 2.05
CA ARG A 57 -7.98 13.05 1.84
C ARG A 57 -6.63 13.75 2.02
N VAL A 58 -6.48 14.98 1.58
CA VAL A 58 -5.25 15.76 1.82
C VAL A 58 -5.01 15.95 3.32
N ASN A 59 -6.05 16.29 4.08
CA ASN A 59 -5.99 16.43 5.53
C ASN A 59 -5.66 15.09 6.21
N TYR A 60 -6.18 13.99 5.68
CA TYR A 60 -5.88 12.65 6.17
C TYR A 60 -4.39 12.29 5.97
N TYR A 61 -3.84 12.55 4.79
CA TYR A 61 -2.45 12.20 4.46
C TYR A 61 -1.41 13.15 5.05
N CYS A 62 -1.74 14.43 5.21
CA CYS A 62 -0.87 15.45 5.79
C CYS A 62 -1.60 16.14 6.95
N LYS A 63 -1.30 15.69 8.17
CA LYS A 63 -1.92 16.14 9.41
C LYS A 63 -1.22 17.37 10.03
N ILE A 64 -0.26 17.95 9.33
CA ILE A 64 0.47 19.12 9.80
C ILE A 64 -0.46 20.33 9.72
N ASP A 65 -0.71 20.93 10.87
CA ASP A 65 -1.53 22.11 11.09
C ASP A 65 -0.72 23.29 11.65
N GLU A 66 0.41 23.02 12.29
CA GLU A 66 1.36 24.03 12.78
C GLU A 66 2.53 24.26 11.81
N PRO A 67 2.98 25.52 11.62
CA PRO A 67 4.22 25.80 10.90
C PRO A 67 5.43 25.13 11.55
N TRP A 68 6.35 24.64 10.72
CA TRP A 68 7.62 24.06 11.16
C TRP A 68 8.76 24.50 10.26
N SER A 69 10.00 24.30 10.71
CA SER A 69 11.20 24.67 9.95
C SER A 69 11.97 23.42 9.57
N ILE A 70 12.23 23.26 8.27
CA ILE A 70 13.11 22.19 7.80
C ILE A 70 14.57 22.59 7.99
N SER A 71 15.37 21.66 8.52
CA SER A 71 16.81 21.88 8.70
C SER A 71 17.53 22.12 7.36
N PRO A 72 18.45 23.11 7.31
CA PRO A 72 19.23 23.41 6.10
C PRO A 72 20.33 22.37 5.85
N GLU A 73 20.69 21.55 6.84
CA GLU A 73 21.72 20.52 6.69
C GLU A 73 21.21 19.31 5.92
N ASN A 74 21.97 18.89 4.90
CA ASN A 74 21.74 17.60 4.24
C ASN A 74 22.14 16.47 5.19
N ARG A 75 21.28 15.45 5.36
CA ARG A 75 21.56 14.29 6.20
C ARG A 75 20.99 13.04 5.56
N THR A 76 21.74 11.94 5.61
CA THR A 76 21.22 10.60 5.32
C THR A 76 21.44 9.75 6.55
N GLU A 77 20.39 9.11 7.03
CA GLU A 77 20.39 8.29 8.24
C GLU A 77 19.91 6.89 7.89
N THR A 78 20.74 5.89 8.23
CA THR A 78 20.44 4.48 7.99
C THR A 78 20.16 3.81 9.32
N GLY A 79 18.92 3.40 9.52
CA GLY A 79 18.52 2.52 10.62
C GLY A 79 18.57 1.04 10.21
N PRO A 80 18.24 0.12 11.13
CA PRO A 80 18.22 -1.32 10.85
C PRO A 80 17.26 -1.71 9.71
N THR A 81 16.16 -0.97 9.59
CA THR A 81 15.00 -1.30 8.73
C THR A 81 14.59 -0.14 7.82
N TYR A 82 15.19 1.04 8.00
CA TYR A 82 14.80 2.26 7.30
C TYR A 82 16.02 3.05 6.81
N LEU A 83 15.79 3.89 5.81
CA LEU A 83 16.73 4.88 5.32
C LEU A 83 15.99 6.20 5.22
N LYS A 84 16.48 7.24 5.90
CA LYS A 84 15.91 8.59 5.89
C LYS A 84 16.86 9.53 5.17
N PHE A 85 16.35 10.28 4.22
CA PHE A 85 17.05 11.33 3.50
C PHE A 85 16.46 12.69 3.87
N ARG A 86 17.32 13.64 4.19
CA ARG A 86 16.99 15.06 4.32
C ARG A 86 17.88 15.84 3.36
N GLY A 87 17.27 16.64 2.50
CA GLY A 87 18.01 17.47 1.56
C GLY A 87 17.11 18.14 0.55
N ALA A 88 17.71 18.79 -0.45
CA ALA A 88 16.95 19.35 -1.56
C ALA A 88 16.34 18.22 -2.42
N ILE A 89 15.14 18.46 -2.96
CA ILE A 89 14.50 17.56 -3.93
C ILE A 89 15.45 17.25 -5.10
N GLY A 90 16.18 18.28 -5.54
CA GLY A 90 17.15 18.21 -6.62
C GLY A 90 18.37 17.35 -6.36
N ASP A 91 18.64 16.99 -5.09
CA ASP A 91 19.79 16.17 -4.66
C ASP A 91 19.43 14.70 -4.50
N TYR A 92 18.15 14.37 -4.47
CA TYR A 92 17.70 12.97 -4.45
C TYR A 92 18.17 12.22 -5.71
N ARG A 93 18.82 11.08 -5.54
CA ARG A 93 19.36 10.25 -6.64
C ARG A 93 18.76 8.85 -6.62
N ARG A 94 18.58 8.28 -7.82
CA ARG A 94 18.08 6.90 -8.02
C ARG A 94 18.86 5.84 -7.24
N ARG A 95 20.16 6.03 -7.02
CA ARG A 95 21.02 5.07 -6.31
C ARG A 95 20.79 5.04 -4.80
N MET A 96 20.10 6.04 -4.23
CA MET A 96 19.91 6.14 -2.78
C MET A 96 18.86 5.16 -2.26
N PHE A 97 17.85 4.82 -3.08
CA PHE A 97 16.75 3.96 -2.69
C PHE A 97 16.40 2.98 -3.82
N ARG A 98 15.47 2.05 -3.57
CA ARG A 98 14.99 1.15 -4.62
C ARG A 98 14.39 1.95 -5.78
N THR A 99 14.62 1.49 -7.01
CA THR A 99 14.18 2.16 -8.25
C THR A 99 12.68 2.50 -8.28
N ALA A 100 11.82 1.67 -7.69
CA ALA A 100 10.39 1.95 -7.60
C ALA A 100 10.11 3.27 -6.84
N TYR A 101 10.71 3.44 -5.65
CA TYR A 101 10.59 4.68 -4.87
C TYR A 101 11.18 5.89 -5.58
N PHE A 102 12.19 5.71 -6.43
CA PHE A 102 12.72 6.81 -7.25
C PHE A 102 11.70 7.33 -8.26
N PHE A 103 10.97 6.44 -8.92
CA PHE A 103 9.97 6.84 -9.89
C PHE A 103 8.69 7.33 -9.23
N ASP A 104 8.21 6.68 -8.17
CA ASP A 104 6.96 7.04 -7.51
C ASP A 104 7.02 8.46 -6.93
N GLN A 105 8.10 8.81 -6.22
CA GLN A 105 8.23 10.19 -5.73
C GLN A 105 8.32 11.22 -6.87
N ARG A 106 8.87 10.83 -8.03
CA ARG A 106 9.03 11.74 -9.18
C ARG A 106 7.69 12.13 -9.78
N ASP A 107 6.62 11.35 -9.55
CA ASP A 107 5.27 11.76 -9.97
C ASP A 107 4.82 13.06 -9.32
N VAL A 108 5.39 13.39 -8.16
CA VAL A 108 5.04 14.57 -7.37
C VAL A 108 6.16 15.60 -7.43
N THR A 109 7.39 15.22 -7.04
CA THR A 109 8.48 16.17 -6.79
C THR A 109 8.92 16.96 -8.02
N ARG A 110 8.77 16.42 -9.24
CA ARG A 110 9.10 17.12 -10.49
C ARG A 110 8.25 18.38 -10.74
N TYR A 111 7.07 18.48 -10.12
CA TYR A 111 6.20 19.65 -10.22
C TYR A 111 6.68 20.82 -9.35
N PHE A 112 7.70 20.63 -8.52
CA PHE A 112 8.20 21.62 -7.58
C PHE A 112 9.63 22.07 -7.91
N PRO A 113 10.05 23.27 -7.49
CA PRO A 113 11.44 23.72 -7.64
C PRO A 113 12.43 22.78 -6.96
N ARG A 114 13.57 22.53 -7.62
CA ARG A 114 14.58 21.56 -7.18
C ARG A 114 15.29 21.95 -5.87
N HIS A 115 15.31 23.24 -5.53
CA HIS A 115 16.00 23.74 -4.34
C HIS A 115 15.16 23.55 -3.06
N LEU A 116 13.85 23.31 -3.18
CA LEU A 116 13.02 23.01 -2.02
C LEU A 116 13.48 21.71 -1.37
N ARG A 117 13.36 21.66 -0.05
CA ARG A 117 13.89 20.60 0.81
C ARG A 117 12.77 19.73 1.34
N TRP A 118 13.11 18.49 1.65
CA TRP A 118 12.20 17.52 2.25
C TRP A 118 12.93 16.51 3.11
N ASN A 119 12.20 15.99 4.10
CA ASN A 119 12.52 14.75 4.81
C ASN A 119 11.78 13.62 4.09
N TYR A 120 12.51 12.57 3.72
CA TYR A 120 11.99 11.45 2.94
C TYR A 120 12.48 10.12 3.53
N CYS A 121 11.55 9.30 3.99
CA CYS A 121 11.83 7.97 4.52
C CYS A 121 10.94 6.93 3.82
N PRO A 122 11.30 6.48 2.61
CA PRO A 122 10.58 5.42 1.93
C PRO A 122 10.93 4.06 2.53
N GLY A 123 10.05 3.08 2.32
CA GLY A 123 10.22 1.73 2.85
C GLY A 123 9.06 1.32 3.74
N ASP A 124 9.33 0.35 4.59
CA ASP A 124 8.36 -0.14 5.58
C ASP A 124 8.61 0.65 6.86
N VAL A 125 7.82 1.71 7.10
CA VAL A 125 8.01 2.63 8.24
C VAL A 125 7.02 2.27 9.34
N TYR A 126 7.53 1.71 10.43
CA TYR A 126 6.77 1.28 11.60
C TYR A 126 7.04 2.15 12.83
N PHE A 127 7.37 3.42 12.63
CA PHE A 127 7.58 4.42 13.69
C PHE A 127 7.07 5.78 13.22
N THR A 128 6.83 6.71 14.15
CA THR A 128 6.56 8.11 13.82
C THR A 128 7.87 8.89 13.82
N PRO A 129 8.28 9.53 12.71
CA PRO A 129 9.47 10.37 12.68
C PRO A 129 9.35 11.60 13.60
N ASP A 130 10.46 12.05 14.18
CA ASP A 130 10.48 13.21 15.10
C ASP A 130 10.13 14.54 14.42
N GLU A 131 10.39 14.62 13.11
CA GLU A 131 10.08 15.77 12.27
C GLU A 131 9.15 15.33 11.13
N PRO A 132 8.28 16.24 10.62
CA PRO A 132 7.51 15.99 9.42
C PRO A 132 8.35 15.36 8.31
N THR A 133 7.94 14.18 7.85
CA THR A 133 8.69 13.33 6.93
C THR A 133 7.72 12.65 5.97
N VAL A 134 8.05 12.68 4.68
CA VAL A 134 7.31 11.96 3.64
C VAL A 134 7.65 10.47 3.72
N VAL A 135 6.63 9.63 3.88
CA VAL A 135 6.73 8.19 4.10
C VAL A 135 5.77 7.41 3.19
N LYS A 136 6.03 6.11 3.01
CA LYS A 136 5.14 5.16 2.29
C LYS A 136 4.01 4.68 3.20
N SER A 137 4.38 4.33 4.42
CA SER A 137 3.50 3.79 5.45
C SER A 137 3.68 4.54 6.78
N ARG A 138 2.69 4.45 7.66
CA ARG A 138 2.76 4.96 9.04
C ARG A 138 1.92 4.11 9.99
N LEU A 139 2.26 4.13 11.28
CA LEU A 139 1.45 3.51 12.33
C LEU A 139 0.07 4.18 12.42
N LEU A 140 -0.96 3.39 12.69
CA LEU A 140 -2.31 3.86 13.02
C LEU A 140 -2.46 4.16 14.52
N SER A 141 -1.60 3.57 15.36
CA SER A 141 -1.55 3.84 16.79
C SER A 141 -0.74 5.11 17.10
N GLY A 142 -1.16 5.81 18.15
CA GLY A 142 -0.47 7.01 18.66
C GLY A 142 -0.58 8.24 17.75
N ASP A 143 0.25 9.25 18.05
CA ASP A 143 0.39 10.42 17.20
C ASP A 143 1.29 10.09 16.00
N ASN A 144 0.74 10.27 14.81
CA ASN A 144 1.42 10.06 13.53
C ASN A 144 1.45 11.32 12.66
N LYS A 145 1.28 12.51 13.27
CA LYS A 145 1.19 13.78 12.54
C LYS A 145 2.39 14.08 11.63
N ASN A 146 3.57 13.65 12.07
CA ASN A 146 4.82 13.83 11.33
C ASN A 146 4.97 12.87 10.14
N SER A 147 4.12 11.84 10.05
CA SER A 147 4.15 10.87 8.97
C SER A 147 3.24 11.30 7.82
N VAL A 148 3.83 11.98 6.83
CA VAL A 148 3.14 12.49 5.65
C VAL A 148 3.12 11.43 4.56
N LEU A 149 1.94 10.95 4.21
CA LEU A 149 1.81 9.85 3.26
C LEU A 149 1.87 10.32 1.80
N LEU A 150 2.70 9.67 0.98
CA LEU A 150 2.59 9.72 -0.49
C LEU A 150 2.34 8.33 -1.07
N LYS A 151 1.81 8.27 -2.30
CA LYS A 151 1.53 7.00 -3.01
C LYS A 151 2.82 6.37 -3.53
N LEU A 152 3.50 5.65 -2.64
CA LEU A 152 4.81 5.02 -2.89
C LEU A 152 4.71 3.48 -2.99
N ASP A 153 5.72 2.85 -3.59
CA ASP A 153 5.76 1.43 -3.99
C ASP A 153 4.50 0.99 -4.76
N LYS A 154 4.00 1.88 -5.63
CA LYS A 154 2.65 1.79 -6.20
C LYS A 154 2.48 0.58 -7.10
N LEU A 155 3.53 0.18 -7.82
CA LEU A 155 3.53 -0.99 -8.70
C LEU A 155 3.26 -2.29 -7.94
N ARG A 156 3.71 -2.36 -6.68
CA ARG A 156 3.55 -3.54 -5.83
C ARG A 156 2.21 -3.52 -5.10
N HIS A 157 1.79 -2.35 -4.62
CA HIS A 157 0.63 -2.24 -3.73
C HIS A 157 -0.66 -1.89 -4.47
N PHE A 158 -0.63 -0.94 -5.42
CA PHE A 158 -1.82 -0.42 -6.10
C PHE A 158 -2.09 -1.13 -7.42
N MET A 159 -2.16 -2.45 -7.35
CA MET A 159 -2.70 -3.28 -8.41
C MET A 159 -4.09 -3.75 -8.03
N PHE A 160 -4.98 -3.81 -9.01
CA PHE A 160 -6.36 -4.24 -8.86
C PHE A 160 -6.65 -5.34 -9.88
N VAL A 161 -7.57 -6.24 -9.56
CA VAL A 161 -7.93 -7.37 -10.41
C VAL A 161 -9.35 -7.22 -10.90
N HIS A 162 -9.62 -7.85 -12.04
CA HIS A 162 -10.98 -8.08 -12.50
C HIS A 162 -11.30 -9.55 -12.28
N ASP A 163 -12.07 -9.85 -11.24
CA ASP A 163 -12.41 -11.21 -10.86
C ASP A 163 -13.74 -11.62 -11.50
N CYS A 164 -13.67 -12.57 -12.44
CA CYS A 164 -14.85 -13.07 -13.14
C CYS A 164 -15.60 -14.18 -12.36
N LYS A 165 -15.04 -14.68 -11.25
CA LYS A 165 -15.66 -15.74 -10.45
C LYS A 165 -16.53 -15.12 -9.38
N THR A 166 -17.77 -15.56 -9.25
CA THR A 166 -18.64 -15.14 -8.15
C THR A 166 -18.18 -15.75 -6.83
N PHE A 167 -18.65 -15.22 -5.69
CA PHE A 167 -18.32 -15.78 -4.38
C PHE A 167 -18.74 -17.25 -4.27
N ALA A 168 -19.93 -17.59 -4.76
CA ALA A 168 -20.47 -18.95 -4.75
C ALA A 168 -19.67 -19.97 -5.59
N GLN A 169 -18.94 -19.52 -6.62
CA GLN A 169 -18.12 -20.40 -7.47
C GLN A 169 -16.76 -20.77 -6.84
N LYS A 170 -16.40 -20.13 -5.73
CA LYS A 170 -15.10 -20.28 -5.08
C LYS A 170 -15.15 -21.36 -4.00
N ARG A 171 -13.98 -21.88 -3.66
CA ARG A 171 -13.80 -22.93 -2.64
C ARG A 171 -14.06 -22.37 -1.24
N ASP A 172 -14.73 -23.17 -0.41
CA ASP A 172 -15.04 -22.93 1.01
C ASP A 172 -13.81 -23.06 1.91
N CYS A 173 -12.74 -22.33 1.59
CA CYS A 173 -11.55 -22.26 2.43
C CYS A 173 -10.77 -20.96 2.20
N ALA A 174 -9.90 -20.65 3.15
CA ALA A 174 -8.98 -19.53 3.07
C ALA A 174 -7.64 -19.94 2.46
N ILE A 175 -7.01 -19.01 1.75
CA ILE A 175 -5.66 -19.18 1.23
C ILE A 175 -4.68 -18.16 1.83
N PHE A 176 -3.47 -18.64 2.15
CA PHE A 176 -2.29 -17.81 2.39
C PHE A 176 -1.07 -18.37 1.67
N ARG A 177 -0.35 -17.51 0.94
CA ARG A 177 0.98 -17.78 0.41
C ARG A 177 1.86 -16.57 0.65
N GLY A 178 2.75 -16.65 1.63
CA GLY A 178 3.53 -15.50 2.07
C GLY A 178 4.91 -15.85 2.60
N LYS A 179 5.76 -14.84 2.75
CA LYS A 179 6.99 -14.96 3.54
C LYS A 179 6.68 -14.57 4.98
N ILE A 180 7.30 -15.21 5.97
CA ILE A 180 7.11 -14.81 7.37
C ILE A 180 8.02 -13.63 7.72
N ARG A 181 9.33 -13.70 7.42
CA ARG A 181 10.32 -12.61 7.69
C ARG A 181 10.28 -12.11 9.13
N TYR A 182 10.32 -13.03 10.10
CA TYR A 182 10.23 -12.73 11.54
C TYR A 182 8.89 -12.10 11.99
N SER A 183 7.88 -12.02 11.12
CA SER A 183 6.55 -11.53 11.51
C SER A 183 5.91 -12.48 12.50
N ARG A 184 5.81 -12.03 13.76
CA ARG A 184 5.12 -12.76 14.82
C ARG A 184 3.68 -13.12 14.44
N GLN A 185 2.94 -12.17 13.84
CA GLN A 185 1.55 -12.38 13.45
C GLN A 185 1.41 -13.49 12.39
N ARG A 186 2.29 -13.55 11.39
CA ARG A 186 2.28 -14.64 10.38
C ARG A 186 2.71 -15.98 10.96
N THR A 187 3.65 -15.99 11.91
CA THR A 187 4.02 -17.21 12.66
C THR A 187 2.82 -17.73 13.44
N THR A 188 2.17 -16.89 14.26
CA THR A 188 0.98 -17.26 15.05
C THR A 188 -0.15 -17.78 14.18
N PHE A 189 -0.38 -17.18 13.00
CA PHE A 189 -1.35 -17.70 12.03
C PHE A 189 -1.01 -19.13 11.58
N LEU A 190 0.24 -19.41 11.21
CA LEU A 190 0.63 -20.74 10.74
C LEU A 190 0.58 -21.78 11.86
N GLU A 191 1.07 -21.45 13.06
CA GLU A 191 1.00 -22.33 14.24
C GLU A 191 -0.44 -22.77 14.54
N ARG A 192 -1.41 -21.88 14.33
CA ARG A 192 -2.82 -22.17 14.62
C ARG A 192 -3.58 -22.79 13.46
N CYS A 193 -3.34 -22.32 12.23
CA CYS A 193 -4.19 -22.63 11.09
C CYS A 193 -3.61 -23.68 10.13
N PHE A 194 -2.30 -24.02 10.22
CA PHE A 194 -1.64 -24.86 9.21
C PHE A 194 -2.26 -26.25 9.03
N SER A 195 -2.66 -26.89 10.13
CA SER A 195 -3.29 -28.21 10.10
C SER A 195 -4.82 -28.19 10.00
N HIS A 196 -5.44 -27.01 9.95
CA HIS A 196 -6.89 -26.86 10.00
C HIS A 196 -7.50 -26.87 8.58
N PRO A 197 -8.52 -27.69 8.28
CA PRO A 197 -9.01 -27.92 6.91
C PRO A 197 -9.58 -26.67 6.22
N MET A 198 -10.03 -25.68 6.99
CA MET A 198 -10.48 -24.38 6.50
C MET A 198 -9.35 -23.53 5.87
N PHE A 199 -8.07 -23.88 6.06
CA PHE A 199 -6.95 -23.05 5.61
C PHE A 199 -5.99 -23.82 4.70
N ASP A 200 -5.85 -23.35 3.48
CA ASP A 200 -4.76 -23.69 2.57
C ASP A 200 -3.65 -22.64 2.71
N CYS A 201 -2.78 -22.79 3.70
CA CYS A 201 -1.70 -21.85 4.00
C CYS A 201 -0.31 -22.45 3.80
N GLY A 202 0.67 -21.60 3.50
CA GLY A 202 2.06 -22.01 3.43
C GLY A 202 3.04 -20.88 3.15
N VAL A 203 4.29 -21.16 3.49
CA VAL A 203 5.46 -20.29 3.35
C VAL A 203 6.05 -20.46 1.97
N VAL A 204 6.40 -19.36 1.31
CA VAL A 204 6.95 -19.38 -0.05
C VAL A 204 8.31 -18.70 -0.14
N GLY A 205 9.18 -19.24 -1.01
CA GLY A 205 10.52 -18.70 -1.24
C GLY A 205 11.60 -19.57 -0.60
N SER A 206 12.77 -18.98 -0.31
CA SER A 206 13.82 -19.65 0.44
C SER A 206 13.34 -19.95 1.85
N ASN A 207 13.62 -21.15 2.37
CA ASN A 207 13.40 -21.45 3.77
C ASN A 207 14.36 -20.56 4.60
N GLU A 208 13.79 -19.74 5.50
CA GLU A 208 14.51 -18.80 6.37
C GLU A 208 14.60 -19.37 7.81
N GLY A 209 14.56 -20.70 7.96
CA GLY A 209 14.62 -21.40 9.26
C GLY A 209 13.25 -21.82 9.82
N TYR A 210 12.25 -21.98 8.97
CA TYR A 210 10.89 -22.39 9.32
C TYR A 210 10.69 -23.91 9.12
N PRO A 211 9.70 -24.52 9.80
CA PRO A 211 9.36 -25.93 9.61
C PRO A 211 9.20 -26.30 8.13
N GLU A 212 9.82 -27.40 7.72
CA GLU A 212 9.83 -27.86 6.32
C GLU A 212 8.40 -28.09 5.80
N GLU A 213 7.52 -28.62 6.66
CA GLU A 213 6.10 -28.85 6.36
C GLU A 213 5.35 -27.56 5.99
N TRP A 214 5.73 -26.40 6.52
CA TRP A 214 5.08 -25.14 6.17
C TRP A 214 5.45 -24.66 4.76
N MET A 215 6.52 -25.18 4.17
CA MET A 215 6.99 -24.74 2.86
C MET A 215 6.05 -25.21 1.76
N SER A 216 5.67 -24.28 0.88
CA SER A 216 4.73 -24.55 -0.20
C SER A 216 5.11 -23.82 -1.49
N ALA A 217 4.60 -24.32 -2.61
CA ALA A 217 4.74 -23.65 -3.90
C ALA A 217 3.98 -22.31 -3.91
N LYS A 218 4.51 -21.35 -4.67
CA LYS A 218 3.82 -20.08 -4.96
C LYS A 218 2.55 -20.36 -5.77
N LYS A 219 1.51 -19.58 -5.51
CA LYS A 219 0.29 -19.53 -6.33
C LYS A 219 0.16 -18.18 -7.01
N SER A 220 -0.32 -18.17 -8.26
CA SER A 220 -0.64 -16.94 -8.99
C SER A 220 -1.84 -16.24 -8.36
N ILE A 221 -2.07 -14.97 -8.71
CA ILE A 221 -3.28 -14.26 -8.27
C ILE A 221 -4.53 -15.00 -8.76
N ALA A 222 -4.58 -15.43 -10.02
CA ALA A 222 -5.72 -16.18 -10.56
C ALA A 222 -6.03 -17.45 -9.76
N GLN A 223 -5.01 -18.14 -9.23
CA GLN A 223 -5.18 -19.29 -8.35
C GLN A 223 -5.66 -18.90 -6.94
N HIS A 224 -5.30 -17.72 -6.42
CA HIS A 224 -5.88 -17.22 -5.17
C HIS A 224 -7.36 -16.87 -5.33
N LEU A 225 -7.77 -16.42 -6.52
CA LEU A 225 -9.17 -16.11 -6.82
C LEU A 225 -10.07 -17.36 -6.91
N ASP A 226 -9.53 -18.57 -6.76
CA ASP A 226 -10.31 -19.80 -6.56
C ASP A 226 -10.88 -19.95 -5.14
N TYR A 227 -10.47 -19.11 -4.19
CA TYR A 227 -10.79 -19.25 -2.76
C TYR A 227 -11.77 -18.16 -2.34
N LYS A 228 -12.78 -18.51 -1.54
CA LYS A 228 -13.72 -17.54 -0.97
C LYS A 228 -13.01 -16.51 -0.11
N PHE A 229 -11.96 -16.93 0.61
CA PHE A 229 -11.26 -16.09 1.57
C PHE A 229 -9.78 -16.00 1.25
N ILE A 230 -9.21 -14.80 1.34
CA ILE A 230 -7.78 -14.57 1.12
C ILE A 230 -7.21 -13.82 2.31
N MET A 231 -6.22 -14.43 2.96
CA MET A 231 -5.61 -13.87 4.16
C MET A 231 -4.72 -12.66 3.81
N ALA A 232 -5.02 -11.50 4.38
CA ALA A 232 -4.29 -10.23 4.20
C ALA A 232 -3.52 -9.85 5.46
N ILE A 233 -2.59 -10.71 5.88
CA ILE A 233 -1.85 -10.58 7.15
C ILE A 233 -0.66 -9.63 6.98
N GLU A 234 -0.51 -8.68 7.89
CA GLU A 234 0.60 -7.72 7.92
C GLU A 234 1.96 -8.44 8.02
N GLY A 235 3.00 -7.78 7.52
CA GLY A 235 4.37 -8.31 7.52
C GLY A 235 5.26 -7.42 8.37
N ASN A 236 6.16 -6.71 7.72
CA ASN A 236 6.90 -5.61 8.35
C ASN A 236 6.00 -4.38 8.54
N ASP A 237 5.10 -4.14 7.59
CA ASP A 237 4.06 -3.13 7.61
C ASP A 237 2.79 -3.71 6.97
N VAL A 238 2.11 -2.99 6.07
CA VAL A 238 0.86 -3.44 5.45
C VAL A 238 0.98 -4.71 4.60
N ALA A 239 -0.11 -5.49 4.56
CA ALA A 239 -0.24 -6.62 3.66
C ALA A 239 -0.31 -6.16 2.20
N SER A 240 0.71 -6.49 1.40
CA SER A 240 0.78 -6.03 0.00
C SER A 240 -0.33 -6.58 -0.91
N ASN A 241 -1.08 -7.59 -0.46
CA ASN A 241 -2.19 -8.17 -1.22
C ASN A 241 -3.55 -7.51 -0.98
N LEU A 242 -3.73 -6.81 0.14
CA LEU A 242 -5.04 -6.31 0.59
C LEU A 242 -5.82 -5.60 -0.53
N LYS A 243 -5.16 -4.68 -1.24
CA LYS A 243 -5.78 -3.84 -2.28
C LYS A 243 -6.34 -4.66 -3.45
N TRP A 244 -5.61 -5.68 -3.91
CA TRP A 244 -6.11 -6.52 -5.00
C TRP A 244 -7.15 -7.54 -4.51
N VAL A 245 -7.03 -8.02 -3.26
CA VAL A 245 -8.05 -8.88 -2.66
C VAL A 245 -9.37 -8.13 -2.55
N MET A 246 -9.34 -6.90 -2.03
CA MET A 246 -10.54 -6.05 -1.91
C MET A 246 -11.13 -5.63 -3.26
N SER A 247 -10.37 -5.70 -4.35
CA SER A 247 -10.91 -5.51 -5.71
C SER A 247 -11.47 -6.78 -6.35
N SER A 248 -11.39 -7.91 -5.66
CA SER A 248 -11.85 -9.22 -6.16
C SER A 248 -13.19 -9.62 -5.55
N ASN A 249 -13.75 -10.75 -5.96
CA ASN A 249 -14.95 -11.32 -5.36
C ASN A 249 -14.63 -12.32 -4.24
N SER A 250 -13.42 -12.26 -3.68
CA SER A 250 -13.01 -12.98 -2.48
C SER A 250 -12.98 -12.03 -1.29
N LEU A 251 -13.31 -12.53 -0.11
CA LEU A 251 -13.26 -11.76 1.14
C LEU A 251 -11.81 -11.62 1.64
N ALA A 252 -11.40 -10.39 1.91
CA ALA A 252 -10.19 -10.10 2.65
C ALA A 252 -10.40 -10.48 4.12
N VAL A 253 -9.52 -11.32 4.66
CA VAL A 253 -9.55 -11.73 6.06
C VAL A 253 -8.25 -11.29 6.72
N MET A 254 -8.35 -10.47 7.75
CA MET A 254 -7.17 -9.93 8.44
C MET A 254 -7.49 -9.46 9.85
N PRO A 255 -6.49 -9.43 10.75
CA PRO A 255 -6.58 -8.66 11.97
C PRO A 255 -6.74 -7.17 11.68
N ARG A 256 -7.09 -6.40 12.72
CA ARG A 256 -7.19 -4.94 12.60
C ARG A 256 -5.87 -4.36 12.04
N PRO A 257 -5.91 -3.50 11.00
CA PRO A 257 -4.71 -2.87 10.49
C PRO A 257 -3.98 -2.10 11.60
N THR A 258 -2.67 -2.29 11.71
CA THR A 258 -1.83 -1.50 12.65
C THR A 258 -1.07 -0.39 11.94
N CYS A 259 -0.91 -0.54 10.62
CA CYS A 259 -0.25 0.40 9.75
C CYS A 259 -1.16 0.80 8.59
N GLU A 260 -0.90 1.95 8.01
CA GLU A 260 -1.57 2.39 6.80
C GLU A 260 -0.61 2.96 5.76
N THR A 261 -1.12 3.07 4.54
CA THR A 261 -0.47 3.66 3.37
C THR A 261 -1.42 4.67 2.74
N TRP A 262 -1.09 5.09 1.51
CA TRP A 262 -2.01 5.86 0.67
C TRP A 262 -3.40 5.22 0.48
N PHE A 263 -3.59 3.93 0.77
CA PHE A 263 -4.90 3.27 0.69
C PHE A 263 -5.81 3.55 1.89
N MET A 264 -5.34 4.32 2.88
CA MET A 264 -6.11 4.73 4.06
C MET A 264 -6.67 3.53 4.84
N GLU A 265 -5.82 2.53 5.12
CA GLU A 265 -6.22 1.34 5.87
C GLU A 265 -6.91 1.69 7.20
N GLY A 266 -6.59 2.83 7.81
CA GLY A 266 -7.27 3.34 9.01
C GLY A 266 -8.74 3.74 8.83
N ARG A 267 -9.24 3.85 7.58
CA ARG A 267 -10.66 4.09 7.25
C ARG A 267 -11.42 2.81 6.92
N LEU A 268 -10.76 1.66 6.96
CA LEU A 268 -11.44 0.38 6.79
C LEU A 268 -12.30 0.07 8.02
N ILE A 269 -13.53 -0.40 7.77
CA ILE A 269 -14.50 -0.72 8.82
C ILE A 269 -14.55 -2.25 8.89
N PRO A 270 -14.30 -2.85 10.07
CA PRO A 270 -14.34 -4.29 10.26
C PRO A 270 -15.75 -4.84 10.00
N ASP A 271 -15.81 -6.03 9.41
CA ASP A 271 -17.04 -6.74 9.02
C ASP A 271 -17.97 -5.93 8.11
N PHE A 272 -17.43 -4.88 7.48
CA PHE A 272 -18.09 -4.06 6.48
C PHE A 272 -17.26 -3.98 5.20
N HIS A 273 -15.96 -3.65 5.29
CA HIS A 273 -15.02 -3.64 4.16
C HIS A 273 -14.16 -4.91 4.05
N TYR A 274 -13.97 -5.63 5.15
CA TYR A 274 -13.17 -6.85 5.27
C TYR A 274 -13.66 -7.67 6.46
N VAL A 275 -13.30 -8.95 6.53
CA VAL A 275 -13.59 -9.79 7.70
C VAL A 275 -12.49 -9.60 8.73
N GLU A 276 -12.82 -9.02 9.88
CA GLU A 276 -11.87 -8.87 10.98
C GLU A 276 -11.70 -10.20 11.70
N VAL A 277 -10.48 -10.55 12.09
CA VAL A 277 -10.18 -11.68 12.99
C VAL A 277 -9.30 -11.21 14.14
N ARG A 278 -9.26 -11.94 15.25
CA ARG A 278 -8.36 -11.64 16.36
C ARG A 278 -6.90 -11.78 15.95
N ASP A 279 -6.02 -11.07 16.65
CA ASP A 279 -4.57 -11.13 16.42
C ASP A 279 -3.98 -12.54 16.61
N ASP A 280 -4.64 -13.36 17.42
CA ASP A 280 -4.27 -14.77 17.67
C ASP A 280 -5.01 -15.77 16.78
N PHE A 281 -5.83 -15.29 15.83
CA PHE A 281 -6.62 -16.07 14.88
C PHE A 281 -7.58 -17.10 15.51
N SER A 282 -7.90 -16.97 16.81
CA SER A 282 -8.77 -17.92 17.51
C SER A 282 -10.20 -17.99 16.97
N ASP A 283 -10.72 -16.89 16.41
CA ASP A 283 -12.06 -16.76 15.85
C ASP A 283 -12.10 -16.94 14.32
N ALA A 284 -10.95 -17.17 13.68
CA ALA A 284 -10.87 -17.14 12.22
C ALA A 284 -11.75 -18.22 11.58
N ALA A 285 -11.61 -19.49 11.97
CA ALA A 285 -12.37 -20.60 11.38
C ALA A 285 -13.88 -20.43 11.52
N GLU A 286 -14.34 -20.01 12.70
CA GLU A 286 -15.76 -19.76 13.00
C GLU A 286 -16.32 -18.65 12.08
N LYS A 287 -15.59 -17.54 11.92
CA LYS A 287 -15.99 -16.46 11.02
C LYS A 287 -16.05 -16.88 9.56
N LEU A 288 -15.09 -17.67 9.09
CA LEU A 288 -15.12 -18.16 7.70
C LEU A 288 -16.33 -19.07 7.48
N GLN A 289 -16.63 -19.96 8.43
CA GLN A 289 -17.82 -20.81 8.38
C GLN A 289 -19.10 -19.99 8.33
N TYR A 290 -19.22 -18.95 9.17
CA TYR A 290 -20.37 -18.05 9.15
C TYR A 290 -20.63 -17.47 7.76
N TYR A 291 -19.61 -16.95 7.08
CA TYR A 291 -19.77 -16.37 5.73
C TYR A 291 -19.95 -17.41 4.62
N ILE A 292 -19.57 -18.67 4.83
CA ILE A 292 -19.95 -19.78 3.94
C ILE A 292 -21.45 -20.04 4.03
N ASP A 293 -21.98 -20.08 5.26
CA ASP A 293 -23.40 -20.35 5.54
C ASP A 293 -24.31 -19.15 5.23
N HIS A 294 -23.75 -17.94 5.15
CA HIS A 294 -24.46 -16.67 4.93
C HIS A 294 -23.84 -15.91 3.73
N PRO A 295 -23.97 -16.43 2.50
CA PRO A 295 -23.32 -15.86 1.32
C PRO A 295 -23.81 -14.43 1.00
N ASP A 296 -25.04 -14.07 1.35
CA ASP A 296 -25.58 -12.71 1.22
C ASP A 296 -24.78 -11.69 2.04
N ARG A 297 -24.34 -12.08 3.26
CA ARG A 297 -23.49 -11.24 4.12
C ARG A 297 -22.09 -11.09 3.56
N ALA A 298 -21.54 -12.17 2.99
CA ALA A 298 -20.25 -12.13 2.32
C ALA A 298 -20.28 -11.19 1.10
N GLU A 299 -21.30 -11.31 0.26
CA GLU A 299 -21.48 -10.47 -0.92
C GLU A 299 -21.67 -8.99 -0.58
N ALA A 300 -22.35 -8.68 0.54
CA ALA A 300 -22.45 -7.32 1.04
C ALA A 300 -21.09 -6.71 1.38
N ILE A 301 -20.20 -7.47 2.06
CA ILE A 301 -18.83 -7.02 2.36
C ILE A 301 -18.03 -6.82 1.07
N ILE A 302 -18.15 -7.74 0.10
CA ILE A 302 -17.49 -7.61 -1.21
C ILE A 302 -17.94 -6.32 -1.91
N ALA A 303 -19.24 -6.03 -1.95
CA ALA A 303 -19.77 -4.82 -2.57
C ALA A 303 -19.32 -3.52 -1.87
N ASN A 304 -19.18 -3.55 -0.54
CA ASN A 304 -18.60 -2.43 0.22
C ASN A 304 -17.10 -2.27 -0.08
N ALA A 305 -16.35 -3.38 -0.15
CA ALA A 305 -14.92 -3.37 -0.47
C ALA A 305 -14.67 -2.80 -1.88
N HIS A 306 -15.49 -3.16 -2.87
CA HIS A 306 -15.42 -2.62 -4.22
C HIS A 306 -15.64 -1.11 -4.23
N ARG A 307 -16.72 -0.63 -3.60
CA ARG A 307 -17.00 0.81 -3.45
C ARG A 307 -15.85 1.55 -2.77
N TYR A 308 -15.24 0.95 -1.75
CA TYR A 308 -14.06 1.51 -1.11
C TYR A 308 -12.87 1.59 -2.09
N VAL A 309 -12.61 0.53 -2.86
CA VAL A 309 -11.48 0.48 -3.79
C VAL A 309 -11.64 1.43 -4.99
N GLU A 310 -12.87 1.60 -5.49
CA GLU A 310 -13.19 2.44 -6.66
C GLU A 310 -12.66 3.88 -6.53
N GLN A 311 -12.61 4.41 -5.31
CA GLN A 311 -12.13 5.77 -5.05
C GLN A 311 -10.69 6.02 -5.51
N PHE A 312 -9.88 4.96 -5.67
CA PHE A 312 -8.48 5.01 -6.09
C PHE A 312 -8.27 4.84 -7.60
N PHE A 313 -9.34 4.69 -8.40
CA PHE A 313 -9.24 4.47 -9.85
C PHE A 313 -9.11 5.76 -10.67
N ASP A 314 -9.60 6.90 -10.16
CA ASP A 314 -9.46 8.19 -10.82
C ASP A 314 -8.00 8.69 -10.73
N LYS A 315 -7.24 8.43 -11.79
CA LYS A 315 -5.82 8.81 -11.88
C LYS A 315 -5.59 10.32 -11.84
N GLU A 316 -6.53 11.13 -12.34
CA GLU A 316 -6.40 12.58 -12.33
C GLU A 316 -6.63 13.11 -10.90
N ARG A 317 -7.67 12.63 -10.21
CA ARG A 317 -7.90 12.91 -8.78
C ARG A 317 -6.70 12.50 -7.94
N GLU A 318 -6.19 11.28 -8.11
CA GLU A 318 -5.03 10.77 -7.38
C GLU A 318 -3.76 11.60 -7.62
N GLN A 319 -3.57 12.14 -8.82
CA GLN A 319 -2.48 13.05 -9.12
C GLN A 319 -2.66 14.38 -8.39
N MET A 320 -3.87 14.96 -8.45
CA MET A 320 -4.17 16.25 -7.80
C MET A 320 -4.00 16.15 -6.28
N ILE A 321 -4.53 15.10 -5.63
CA ILE A 321 -4.40 14.90 -4.18
C ILE A 321 -2.92 14.79 -3.79
N GLN A 322 -2.10 14.01 -4.50
CA GLN A 322 -0.67 13.91 -4.19
C GLN A 322 0.06 15.25 -4.31
N LEU A 323 -0.26 16.06 -5.33
CA LEU A 323 0.31 17.41 -5.46
C LEU A 323 -0.13 18.33 -4.33
N MET A 324 -1.39 18.26 -3.91
CA MET A 324 -1.93 19.05 -2.81
C MET A 324 -1.32 18.64 -1.46
N VAL A 325 -1.15 17.34 -1.20
CA VAL A 325 -0.45 16.82 0.00
C VAL A 325 0.96 17.37 0.08
N PHE A 326 1.72 17.29 -1.02
CA PHE A 326 3.10 17.75 -1.03
C PHE A 326 3.22 19.28 -1.02
N GLU A 327 2.30 20.00 -1.66
CA GLU A 327 2.20 21.46 -1.52
C GLU A 327 1.95 21.86 -0.06
N ARG A 328 1.00 21.21 0.62
CA ARG A 328 0.73 21.48 2.04
C ARG A 328 1.98 21.22 2.90
N TYR A 329 2.67 20.11 2.68
CA TYR A 329 3.92 19.80 3.36
C TYR A 329 4.96 20.94 3.18
N LEU A 330 5.19 21.38 1.94
CA LEU A 330 6.17 22.45 1.67
C LEU A 330 5.74 23.81 2.24
N LYS A 331 4.46 24.16 2.16
CA LYS A 331 3.91 25.39 2.78
C LYS A 331 4.05 25.37 4.30
N SER A 332 3.70 24.24 4.93
CA SER A 332 3.85 24.07 6.39
C SER A 332 5.29 24.20 6.87
N SER A 333 6.27 23.89 5.99
CA SER A 333 7.70 24.03 6.28
C SER A 333 8.27 25.44 6.07
N GLY A 334 7.43 26.43 5.74
CA GLY A 334 7.84 27.81 5.45
C GLY A 334 8.60 28.00 4.13
N GLN A 335 8.63 26.99 3.26
CA GLN A 335 9.38 27.04 2.00
C GLN A 335 8.57 27.55 0.81
N MET A 336 7.25 27.67 0.97
CA MET A 336 6.31 28.14 -0.04
C MET A 336 5.22 28.99 0.61
N TRP A 337 4.72 29.97 -0.15
CA TRP A 337 3.64 30.89 0.26
C TRP A 337 2.36 30.54 -0.49
#